data_AF-A0A9D9GFL1-F1
#
_entry.id   AF-A0A9D9GFL1-F1
#
_cell.length_a   1.000
_cell.length_b   1.000
_cell.length_c   1.000
_cell.angle_alpha   90.00
_cell.angle_beta   90.00
_cell.angle_gamma   90.00
#
_symmetry.space_group_name_H-M   'P 1'
#
loop_
_entity.id
_entity.type
_entity.pdbx_description
1 polymer ?
#
loop_
_entity_poly.entity_id
_entity_poly.type
_entity_poly.pdbx_seq_one_letter_code
_entity_poly.pdbx_strand_id
1 'polypeptide(L)' 'AEVKKAYRVLAMMYHPDKFSSLGDEAIRQATESMKQINMAWDVVKEARGMR' A
#
# COMPACT_ATOMS: atom_id res chain seq x y z
N ALA A 1 -9.88 -1.43 13.98
CA ALA A 1 -10.12 -0.18 13.24
C ALA A 1 -10.22 -0.48 11.75
N GLU A 2 -11.31 -0.04 11.13
CA GLU A 2 -11.62 -0.26 9.72
C GLU A 2 -10.52 0.23 8.77
N VAL A 3 -9.91 1.39 9.06
CA VAL A 3 -8.81 1.95 8.26
C VAL A 3 -7.60 1.01 8.18
N LYS A 4 -7.20 0.39 9.31
CA LYS A 4 -6.08 -0.56 9.33
C LYS A 4 -6.40 -1.82 8.52
N LYS A 5 -7.68 -2.21 8.44
CA LYS A 5 -8.14 -3.31 7.58
C LYS A 5 -8.04 -2.92 6.11
N ALA A 6 -8.54 -1.73 5.74
CA ALA A 6 -8.46 -1.21 4.37
C ALA A 6 -7.00 -1.08 3.89
N TYR A 7 -6.11 -0.52 4.72
CA TYR A 7 -4.68 -0.43 4.42
C TYR A 7 -4.06 -1.80 4.09
N ARG A 8 -4.35 -2.83 4.90
CA ARG A 8 -3.82 -4.19 4.66
C ARG A 8 -4.35 -4.79 3.36
N VAL A 9 -5.61 -4.56 3.03
CA VAL A 9 -6.20 -5.02 1.76
C VAL A 9 -5.49 -4.36 0.58
N LEU A 10 -5.30 -3.04 0.63
CA LEU A 10 -4.58 -2.29 -0.41
C LEU A 10 -3.12 -2.76 -0.54
N ALA A 11 -2.40 -2.88 0.58
CA ALA A 11 -1.02 -3.37 0.57
C ALA A 11 -0.91 -4.79 -0.04
N MET A 12 -1.86 -5.67 0.26
CA MET A 12 -1.88 -7.00 -0.36
C MET A 12 -2.20 -6.95 -1.85
N MET A 13 -3.07 -6.04 -2.31
CA MET A 13 -3.41 -5.90 -3.72
C MET A 13 -2.26 -5.35 -4.56
N TYR A 14 -1.49 -4.42 -4.01
CA TYR A 14 -0.40 -3.72 -4.70
C TYR A 14 1.00 -4.19 -4.27
N HIS A 15 1.12 -5.35 -3.62
CA HIS A 15 2.42 -5.86 -3.21
C HIS A 15 3.30 -6.17 -4.45
N PRO A 16 4.53 -5.63 -4.56
CA PRO A 16 5.39 -5.83 -5.74
C PRO A 16 5.58 -7.29 -6.13
N ASP A 17 5.67 -8.20 -5.15
CA ASP A 17 5.78 -9.65 -5.38
C ASP A 17 4.66 -10.24 -6.25
N LYS A 18 3.43 -9.69 -6.19
CA LYS A 18 2.32 -10.15 -7.04
C LYS A 18 2.50 -9.80 -8.51
N PHE A 19 3.33 -8.81 -8.80
CA PHE A 19 3.62 -8.32 -10.14
C PHE A 19 4.99 -8.78 -10.63
N SER A 20 5.72 -9.55 -9.82
CA SER A 20 7.04 -10.08 -10.17
C SER A 20 7.04 -10.91 -11.46
N SER A 21 5.96 -11.63 -11.75
CA SER A 21 5.79 -12.40 -12.99
C SER A 21 5.39 -11.58 -14.21
N LEU A 22 5.02 -10.31 -14.03
CA LEU A 22 4.55 -9.41 -15.09
C LEU A 22 5.67 -8.49 -15.62
N GLY A 23 6.87 -8.59 -15.05
CA GLY A 23 8.07 -7.85 -15.46
C GLY A 23 8.28 -6.53 -14.74
N ASP A 24 9.44 -5.93 -14.99
CA ASP A 24 9.98 -4.79 -14.23
C ASP A 24 9.07 -3.56 -14.19
N GLU A 25 8.32 -3.30 -15.27
CA GLU A 25 7.42 -2.16 -15.32
C GLU A 25 6.22 -2.33 -14.39
N ALA A 26 5.65 -3.53 -14.32
CA ALA A 26 4.57 -3.84 -13.39
C ALA A 26 5.05 -3.76 -11.94
N ILE A 27 6.28 -4.22 -11.66
CA ILE A 27 6.93 -4.09 -10.35
C ILE A 27 7.11 -2.61 -9.97
N ARG A 28 7.58 -1.77 -10.90
CA ARG A 28 7.74 -0.32 -10.67
C ARG A 28 6.41 0.34 -10.33
N GLN A 29 5.36 0.08 -11.11
CA GLN A 29 4.02 0.65 -10.86
C GLN A 29 3.42 0.18 -9.53
N ALA A 30 3.58 -1.10 -9.19
CA ALA A 30 3.15 -1.64 -7.90
C ALA A 30 3.91 -0.99 -6.74
N THR A 31 5.22 -0.77 -6.90
CA THR A 31 6.06 -0.12 -5.89
C THR A 31 5.63 1.34 -5.66
N GLU A 32 5.37 2.09 -6.72
CA GLU A 32 4.90 3.49 -6.59
C GLU A 32 3.51 3.56 -5.97
N SER A 33 2.60 2.65 -6.36
CA SER A 33 1.26 2.54 -5.76
C SER A 33 1.36 2.21 -4.27
N MET A 34 2.21 1.26 -3.89
CA MET A 34 2.45 0.90 -2.49
C MET A 34 3.01 2.07 -1.68
N LYS A 35 3.92 2.85 -2.26
CA LYS A 35 4.47 4.06 -1.62
C LYS A 35 3.38 5.08 -1.32
N GLN A 36 2.46 5.31 -2.26
CA GLN A 36 1.31 6.20 -2.05
C GLN A 36 0.35 5.69 -0.98
N ILE A 37 0.07 4.38 -0.97
CA ILE A 37 -0.75 3.74 0.07
C ILE A 37 -0.14 3.93 1.46
N ASN A 38 1.18 3.75 1.59
CA ASN A 38 1.90 3.93 2.85
C ASN A 38 1.83 5.39 3.32
N MET A 39 2.08 6.35 2.43
CA MET A 39 1.96 7.79 2.76
C MET A 39 0.56 8.16 3.23
N ALA A 40 -0.48 7.69 2.53
CA ALA A 40 -1.87 7.94 2.92
C ALA A 40 -2.19 7.31 4.28
N TRP A 41 -1.66 6.11 4.56
CA TRP A 41 -1.82 5.45 5.85
C TRP A 41 -1.14 6.20 6.99
N ASP A 42 0.05 6.76 6.76
CA ASP A 42 0.75 7.57 7.75
C ASP A 42 -0.06 8.82 8.11
N VAL A 43 -0.54 9.57 7.11
CA VAL A 43 -1.41 10.75 7.33
C VAL A 43 -2.66 10.39 8.11
N VAL A 44 -3.34 9.29 7.74
CA VAL A 44 -4.59 8.89 8.42
C VAL A 44 -4.32 8.37 9.84
N LYS A 45 -3.21 7.65 10.07
CA LYS A 45 -2.81 7.23 11.43
C LYS A 45 -2.59 8.44 12.33
N GLU A 46 -1.82 9.41 11.86
CA GLU A 46 -1.53 10.63 12.61
C GLU A 46 -2.80 11.41 12.92
N ALA A 47 -3.64 11.65 11.91
CA ALA A 47 -4.90 12.38 12.06
C ALA A 47 -5.90 11.70 13.01
N ARG A 48 -5.83 10.37 13.15
CA ARG A 48 -6.73 9.58 14.01
C ARG A 48 -6.08 9.13 15.32
N GLY A 49 -4.85 9.56 15.63
CA GLY A 49 -4.12 9.15 16.83
C GLY A 49 -3.88 7.64 16.93
N MET A 50 -3.78 6.95 15.80
CA MET A 50 -3.62 5.50 15.74
C MET A 50 -2.14 5.13 15.87
N ARG A 51 -1.79 4.28 16.85
CA ARG A 51 -0.48 3.64 17.00
C ARG A 51 -0.48 2.22 16.42
#